data_AF-A0A812QVD8-F1
#
_entry.id   AF-A0A812QVD8-F1
#
_cell.length_a   1.000
_cell.length_b   1.000
_cell.length_c   1.000
_cell.angle_alpha   90.00
_cell.angle_beta   90.00
_cell.angle_gamma   90.00
#
_symmetry.space_group_name_H-M   'P 1'
#
loop_
_entity.id
_entity.type
_entity.pdbx_description
1 polymer ?
#
loop_
_entity_poly.entity_id
_entity_poly.type
_entity_poly.pdbx_seq_one_letter_code
_entity_poly.pdbx_strand_id
1 'polypeptide(L)'
;MNLNLAGEGFCGGQARCRELEALLKEQEAALAESRREAAQAKEEAGGRAAGPCAAEHQRTEMEALQARCQGLEKSQEVRKVGWELVAKKDLETDAKEPRPATSQSVNSGTLVSFESAASQASLIYCSSANSLRSVAEWVFPLQNRILPPEKTYDRQLLAPSDPRRQWLEEYIQGSLMSHRKMYDSEEWCSPPQIEIIRISEVFNPIVNNAYYQQLSQMQEVWGTDRQPLPEMSRAIPIRTAWDRNRMNEVLLFHGCKWDSLFGILRLGLGTQKRRAAEPAADRQTPLALLGGINTGAAFGIGCYFTTVASKADAYTERWEEWEGRPNCEIPADLRCLLVARVALGEISELRDADASLRRPPCSTAEVRCDSVLGVPRARGGCVDYDEFVIYKQAQATPQFIVDYKHLDCCTCRSCMREAIA
;
A
#
# COMPACT_ATOMS: atom_id res chain seq x y z
N MET A 1 48.88 31.29 15.56
CA MET A 1 47.46 31.28 15.94
C MET A 1 46.95 29.87 15.68
N ASN A 2 46.94 29.04 16.71
CA ASN A 2 46.38 27.68 16.67
C ASN A 2 44.95 27.77 17.20
N LEU A 3 43.97 27.30 16.41
CA LEU A 3 42.60 27.09 16.87
C LEU A 3 42.33 25.60 16.95
N ASN A 4 42.04 25.16 18.17
CA ASN A 4 41.57 23.84 18.55
C ASN A 4 40.16 23.60 17.98
N LEU A 5 39.96 22.42 17.38
CA LEU A 5 38.64 21.84 17.14
C LEU A 5 38.59 20.47 17.85
N ALA A 6 37.97 20.47 19.03
CA ALA A 6 37.44 19.31 19.75
C ALA A 6 36.24 19.85 20.55
N GLY A 7 35.09 19.20 20.69
CA GLY A 7 34.55 17.99 20.09
C GLY A 7 33.08 17.94 20.50
N GLU A 8 32.19 17.55 19.59
CA GLU A 8 30.78 17.30 19.89
C GLU A 8 30.35 16.06 19.12
N GLY A 9 30.17 14.95 19.83
CA GLY A 9 29.77 13.71 19.19
C GLY A 9 29.74 12.54 20.15
N PHE A 10 28.97 12.61 21.25
CA PHE A 10 28.69 11.41 22.06
C PHE A 10 27.41 11.46 22.92
N CYS A 11 26.40 12.27 22.60
CA CYS A 11 25.18 12.40 23.43
C CYS A 11 23.90 11.76 22.84
N GLY A 12 23.95 11.15 21.65
CA GLY A 12 22.75 10.62 20.97
C GLY A 12 22.15 9.34 21.60
N GLY A 13 22.97 8.51 22.26
CA GLY A 13 22.50 7.22 22.80
C GLY A 13 21.64 7.36 24.06
N GLN A 14 22.05 8.20 25.01
CA GLN A 14 21.34 8.35 26.29
C GLN A 14 19.97 9.01 26.13
N ALA A 15 19.82 9.96 25.21
CA ALA A 15 18.53 10.59 24.92
C ALA A 15 17.52 9.56 24.37
N ARG A 16 17.99 8.68 23.49
CA ARG A 16 17.15 7.64 22.86
C ARG A 16 16.74 6.54 23.83
N CYS A 17 17.60 6.16 24.77
CA CYS A 17 17.23 5.23 25.85
C CYS A 17 16.12 5.80 26.75
N ARG A 18 16.20 7.08 27.12
CA ARG A 18 15.18 7.74 27.97
C ARG A 18 13.82 7.85 27.28
N GLU A 19 13.80 8.14 25.99
CA GLU A 19 12.57 8.20 25.19
C GLU A 19 11.89 6.83 25.11
N LEU A 20 12.67 5.77 24.92
CA LEU A 20 12.16 4.40 24.88
C LEU A 20 11.66 3.89 26.25
N GLU A 21 12.35 4.23 27.35
CA GLU A 21 11.88 3.93 28.71
C GLU A 21 10.55 4.63 29.04
N ALA A 22 10.34 5.85 28.54
CA ALA A 22 9.08 6.57 28.73
C ALA A 22 7.91 5.87 28.00
N LEU A 23 8.13 5.42 26.75
CA LEU A 23 7.13 4.67 25.97
C LEU A 23 6.77 3.34 26.61
N LEU A 24 7.75 2.64 27.21
CA LEU A 24 7.48 1.39 27.93
C LEU A 24 6.57 1.62 29.15
N LYS A 25 6.84 2.68 29.94
CA LYS A 25 6.03 3.04 31.09
C LYS A 25 4.60 3.45 30.70
N GLU A 26 4.43 4.15 29.59
CA GLU A 26 3.10 4.52 29.07
C GLU A 26 2.28 3.27 28.70
N GLN A 27 2.92 2.27 28.09
CA GLN A 27 2.24 1.01 27.75
C GLN A 27 1.92 0.15 28.96
N GLU A 28 2.80 0.09 29.96
CA GLU A 28 2.52 -0.57 31.23
C GLU A 28 1.33 0.07 31.95
N ALA A 29 1.21 1.41 31.90
CA ALA A 29 0.06 2.12 32.43
C ALA A 29 -1.24 1.79 31.68
N ALA A 30 -1.21 1.78 30.34
CA ALA A 30 -2.39 1.43 29.53
C ALA A 30 -2.87 -0.03 29.77
N LEU A 31 -1.93 -0.97 29.92
CA LEU A 31 -2.27 -2.36 30.26
C LEU A 31 -2.87 -2.46 31.66
N ALA A 32 -2.32 -1.72 32.64
CA ALA A 32 -2.86 -1.69 34.00
C ALA A 32 -4.27 -1.09 34.04
N GLU A 33 -4.55 -0.05 33.27
CA GLU A 33 -5.89 0.55 33.12
C GLU A 33 -6.88 -0.45 32.49
N SER A 34 -6.50 -1.10 31.38
CA SER A 34 -7.34 -2.12 30.75
C SER A 34 -7.69 -3.29 31.68
N ARG A 35 -6.74 -3.72 32.52
CA ARG A 35 -6.98 -4.75 33.55
C ARG A 35 -7.95 -4.27 34.64
N ARG A 36 -7.91 -2.98 35.02
CA ARG A 36 -8.86 -2.40 35.98
C ARG A 36 -10.27 -2.33 35.40
N GLU A 37 -10.42 -1.89 34.14
CA GLU A 37 -11.71 -1.88 33.44
C GLU A 37 -12.31 -3.29 33.37
N ALA A 38 -11.51 -4.29 33.00
CA ALA A 38 -11.96 -5.68 32.94
C ALA A 38 -12.35 -6.24 34.31
N ALA A 39 -11.65 -5.86 35.38
CA ALA A 39 -11.99 -6.27 36.74
C ALA A 39 -13.30 -5.62 37.23
N GLN A 40 -13.51 -4.32 36.95
CA GLN A 40 -14.74 -3.61 37.29
C GLN A 40 -15.95 -4.17 36.54
N ALA A 41 -15.82 -4.42 35.23
CA ALA A 41 -16.89 -5.02 34.43
C ALA A 41 -17.31 -6.40 34.97
N LYS A 42 -16.35 -7.19 35.46
CA LYS A 42 -16.61 -8.50 36.08
C LYS A 42 -17.35 -8.38 37.41
N GLU A 43 -17.06 -7.36 38.21
CA GLU A 43 -17.75 -7.09 39.49
C GLU A 43 -19.19 -6.62 39.24
N GLU A 44 -19.40 -5.73 38.26
CA GLU A 44 -20.73 -5.25 37.87
C GLU A 44 -21.62 -6.37 37.30
N ALA A 45 -21.03 -7.30 36.54
CA ALA A 45 -21.73 -8.48 36.02
C ALA A 45 -22.12 -9.49 37.12
N GLY A 46 -21.37 -9.57 38.22
CA GLY A 46 -21.67 -10.45 39.35
C GLY A 46 -22.81 -9.96 40.27
N GLY A 47 -23.13 -8.67 40.23
CA GLY A 47 -24.07 -8.03 41.17
C GLY A 47 -25.52 -7.95 40.71
N ARG A 48 -25.86 -8.27 39.45
CA ARG A 48 -27.22 -8.13 38.91
C ARG A 48 -27.68 -9.41 38.23
N ALA A 49 -28.83 -9.94 38.66
CA ALA A 49 -29.57 -10.96 37.91
C ALA A 49 -30.12 -10.33 36.62
N ALA A 50 -29.29 -10.27 35.59
CA ALA A 50 -29.65 -9.74 34.29
C ALA A 50 -30.44 -10.79 33.48
N GLY A 51 -31.44 -10.33 32.72
CA GLY A 51 -32.18 -11.19 31.80
C GLY A 51 -31.26 -11.76 30.70
N PRO A 52 -31.67 -12.85 30.03
CA PRO A 52 -30.80 -13.63 29.12
C PRO A 52 -30.17 -12.82 27.97
N CYS A 53 -30.84 -11.77 27.47
CA CYS A 53 -30.32 -10.92 26.40
C CYS A 53 -29.19 -9.97 26.89
N ALA A 54 -29.29 -9.46 28.11
CA ALA A 54 -28.24 -8.62 28.70
C ALA A 54 -26.99 -9.43 29.05
N ALA A 55 -27.16 -10.71 29.41
CA ALA A 55 -26.06 -11.63 29.69
C ALA A 55 -25.21 -11.94 28.42
N GLU A 56 -25.83 -12.02 27.24
CA GLU A 56 -25.14 -12.29 25.98
C GLU A 56 -24.33 -11.08 25.48
N HIS A 57 -24.87 -9.87 25.65
CA HIS A 57 -24.13 -8.64 25.34
C HIS A 57 -22.92 -8.45 26.28
N GLN A 58 -23.11 -8.62 27.59
CA GLN A 58 -22.03 -8.55 28.58
C GLN A 58 -20.94 -9.61 28.34
N ARG A 59 -21.32 -10.82 27.89
CA ARG A 59 -20.37 -11.86 27.53
C ARG A 59 -19.50 -11.45 26.33
N THR A 60 -20.12 -10.90 25.30
CA THR A 60 -19.40 -10.42 24.10
C THR A 60 -18.42 -9.29 24.44
N GLU A 61 -18.82 -8.33 25.27
CA GLU A 61 -17.93 -7.24 25.72
C GLU A 61 -16.75 -7.76 26.57
N MET A 62 -17.00 -8.74 27.46
CA MET A 62 -15.93 -9.37 28.25
C MET A 62 -14.95 -10.16 27.39
N GLU A 63 -15.43 -10.90 26.38
CA GLU A 63 -14.57 -11.62 25.43
C GLU A 63 -13.70 -10.64 24.61
N ALA A 64 -14.25 -9.49 24.19
CA ALA A 64 -13.51 -8.44 23.49
C ALA A 64 -12.42 -7.79 24.38
N LEU A 65 -12.75 -7.48 25.64
CA LEU A 65 -11.77 -6.93 26.61
C LEU A 65 -10.65 -7.92 26.91
N GLN A 66 -10.98 -9.21 27.05
CA GLN A 66 -9.99 -10.26 27.30
C GLN A 66 -9.06 -10.46 26.09
N ALA A 67 -9.59 -10.42 24.87
CA ALA A 67 -8.79 -10.47 23.65
C ALA A 67 -7.85 -9.26 23.54
N ARG A 68 -8.31 -8.06 23.89
CA ARG A 68 -7.49 -6.83 23.92
C ARG A 68 -6.33 -6.95 24.93
N CYS A 69 -6.58 -7.47 26.13
CA CYS A 69 -5.55 -7.71 27.14
C CYS A 69 -4.50 -8.72 26.65
N GLN A 70 -4.92 -9.84 26.06
CA GLN A 70 -4.01 -10.86 25.52
C GLN A 70 -3.14 -10.33 24.37
N GLY A 71 -3.70 -9.46 23.51
CA GLY A 71 -2.96 -8.81 22.44
C GLY A 71 -1.85 -7.89 22.97
N LEU A 72 -2.14 -7.11 24.02
CA LEU A 72 -1.17 -6.23 24.66
C LEU A 72 -0.07 -7.01 25.38
N GLU A 73 -0.40 -8.10 26.08
CA GLU A 73 0.58 -8.97 26.76
C GLU A 73 1.55 -9.63 25.77
N LYS A 74 1.03 -10.18 24.66
CA LYS A 74 1.87 -10.74 23.59
C LYS A 74 2.78 -9.68 22.96
N SER A 75 2.28 -8.46 22.79
CA SER A 75 3.07 -7.33 22.27
C SER A 75 4.20 -6.96 23.24
N GLN A 76 3.95 -6.94 24.55
CA GLN A 76 4.97 -6.68 25.56
C GLN A 76 6.04 -7.77 25.61
N GLU A 77 5.65 -9.05 25.51
CA GLU A 77 6.59 -10.18 25.56
C GLU A 77 7.55 -10.18 24.36
N VAL A 78 7.03 -9.98 23.15
CA VAL A 78 7.84 -9.85 21.93
C VAL A 78 8.85 -8.70 22.04
N ARG A 79 8.43 -7.57 22.62
CA ARG A 79 9.30 -6.41 22.82
C ARG A 79 10.38 -6.68 23.86
N LYS A 80 10.04 -7.31 24.99
CA LYS A 80 11.00 -7.66 26.05
C LYS A 80 12.12 -8.56 25.53
N VAL A 81 11.78 -9.54 24.68
CA VAL A 81 12.78 -10.38 24.00
C VAL A 81 13.68 -9.55 23.08
N GLY A 82 13.10 -8.60 22.34
CA GLY A 82 13.87 -7.64 21.53
C GLY A 82 14.85 -6.79 22.37
N TRP A 83 14.44 -6.34 23.55
CA TRP A 83 15.28 -5.57 24.48
C TRP A 83 16.47 -6.37 25.01
N GLU A 84 16.26 -7.62 25.41
CA GLU A 84 17.35 -8.49 25.91
C GLU A 84 18.40 -8.80 24.83
N LEU A 85 18.00 -8.84 23.57
CA LEU A 85 18.89 -9.03 22.42
C LEU A 85 19.70 -7.78 22.08
N VAL A 86 19.10 -6.59 22.14
CA VAL A 86 19.79 -5.31 21.90
C VAL A 86 20.80 -5.04 23.02
N ALA A 87 20.42 -5.21 24.28
CA ALA A 87 21.29 -5.00 25.43
C ALA A 87 22.53 -5.94 25.41
N LYS A 88 22.37 -7.18 24.93
CA LYS A 88 23.51 -8.11 24.75
C LYS A 88 24.47 -7.69 23.64
N LYS A 89 23.95 -7.08 22.56
CA LYS A 89 24.76 -6.70 21.40
C LYS A 89 25.63 -5.47 21.68
N ASP A 90 25.12 -4.50 22.42
CA ASP A 90 25.88 -3.31 22.81
C ASP A 90 27.03 -3.66 23.77
N LEU A 91 26.85 -4.68 24.62
CA LEU A 91 27.91 -5.23 25.47
C LEU A 91 29.00 -5.98 24.69
N GLU A 92 28.70 -6.55 23.52
CA GLU A 92 29.67 -7.25 22.68
C GLU A 92 30.48 -6.32 21.75
N THR A 93 29.93 -5.15 21.41
CA THR A 93 30.60 -4.18 20.52
C THR A 93 31.69 -3.35 21.19
N ASP A 94 31.72 -3.27 22.52
CA ASP A 94 32.77 -2.55 23.27
C ASP A 94 34.08 -3.34 23.45
N ALA A 95 34.14 -4.59 22.96
CA ALA A 95 35.27 -5.50 23.23
C ALA A 95 36.28 -5.68 22.07
N LYS A 96 36.23 -4.90 20.98
CA LYS A 96 37.18 -5.06 19.85
C LYS A 96 37.98 -3.81 19.55
N GLU A 97 39.24 -3.83 19.96
CA GLU A 97 40.28 -2.87 19.56
C GLU A 97 40.51 -2.85 18.03
N PRO A 98 40.80 -1.68 17.43
CA PRO A 98 41.00 -1.56 15.99
C PRO A 98 42.42 -2.00 15.58
N ARG A 99 42.51 -2.93 14.62
CA ARG A 99 43.76 -3.26 13.91
C ARG A 99 43.92 -2.40 12.65
N PRO A 100 45.15 -2.01 12.27
CA PRO A 100 45.39 -1.14 11.13
C PRO A 100 45.28 -1.87 9.78
N ALA A 101 44.90 -1.11 8.76
CA ALA A 101 44.51 -1.57 7.43
C ALA A 101 45.71 -1.90 6.52
N THR A 102 45.58 -3.00 5.78
CA THR A 102 46.36 -3.28 4.57
C THR A 102 45.41 -3.49 3.39
N SER A 103 45.74 -2.82 2.29
CA SER A 103 45.04 -2.84 1.01
C SER A 103 45.30 -4.13 0.24
N GLN A 104 44.25 -4.71 -0.34
CA GLN A 104 44.34 -5.51 -1.58
C GLN A 104 42.96 -5.65 -2.23
N SER A 105 42.93 -5.40 -3.54
CA SER A 105 41.78 -5.57 -4.42
C SER A 105 41.67 -7.02 -4.92
N VAL A 106 40.47 -7.59 -4.96
CA VAL A 106 40.07 -8.61 -5.96
C VAL A 106 38.54 -8.55 -6.17
N ASN A 107 38.13 -8.57 -7.45
CA ASN A 107 36.76 -8.77 -7.92
C ASN A 107 36.22 -10.16 -7.56
N SER A 108 34.98 -10.24 -7.05
CA SER A 108 34.06 -11.35 -7.35
C SER A 108 32.63 -10.95 -6.95
N GLY A 109 31.74 -10.91 -7.94
CA GLY A 109 30.31 -10.66 -7.74
C GLY A 109 29.67 -11.81 -6.98
N THR A 110 29.25 -11.54 -5.76
CA THR A 110 28.51 -12.49 -4.92
C THR A 110 27.03 -12.19 -5.05
N LEU A 111 26.28 -13.11 -5.65
CA LEU A 111 24.82 -13.16 -5.55
C LEU A 111 24.45 -13.42 -4.09
N VAL A 112 23.91 -12.41 -3.42
CA VAL A 112 23.40 -12.55 -2.05
C VAL A 112 22.08 -13.33 -2.12
N SER A 113 22.09 -14.57 -1.61
CA SER A 113 20.89 -15.35 -1.36
C SER A 113 20.04 -14.66 -0.30
N PHE A 114 18.75 -14.44 -0.61
CA PHE A 114 17.79 -13.72 0.23
C PHE A 114 17.27 -14.52 1.43
N GLU A 115 17.70 -15.75 1.64
CA GLU A 115 17.21 -16.60 2.74
C GLU A 115 17.69 -16.15 4.14
N SER A 116 18.72 -15.28 4.21
CA SER A 116 19.24 -14.76 5.50
C SER A 116 18.58 -13.46 5.99
N ALA A 117 17.72 -12.81 5.19
CA ALA A 117 17.14 -11.50 5.53
C ALA A 117 15.99 -11.56 6.55
N ALA A 118 15.37 -12.74 6.74
CA ALA A 118 14.25 -12.91 7.66
C ALA A 118 14.61 -12.61 9.13
N SER A 119 15.86 -12.88 9.54
CA SER A 119 16.30 -12.61 10.92
C SER A 119 16.59 -11.14 11.20
N GLN A 120 16.96 -10.35 10.19
CA GLN A 120 17.23 -8.91 10.36
C GLN A 120 15.98 -8.04 10.20
N ALA A 121 14.96 -8.51 9.48
CA ALA A 121 13.70 -7.79 9.33
C ALA A 121 13.03 -7.49 10.69
N SER A 122 13.15 -8.39 11.67
CA SER A 122 12.54 -8.23 13.01
C SER A 122 13.14 -7.08 13.83
N LEU A 123 14.39 -6.67 13.57
CA LEU A 123 15.03 -5.53 14.27
C LEU A 123 14.65 -4.16 13.69
N ILE A 124 14.09 -4.12 12.47
CA ILE A 124 13.61 -2.88 11.83
C ILE A 124 12.26 -2.45 12.45
N TYR A 125 11.56 -3.33 13.16
CA TYR A 125 10.16 -3.15 13.57
C TYR A 125 9.89 -2.23 14.78
N CYS A 126 10.91 -1.60 15.38
CA CYS A 126 10.72 -0.62 16.47
C CYS A 126 10.85 0.84 15.99
N SER A 127 10.56 1.10 14.73
CA SER A 127 10.89 2.39 14.13
C SER A 127 9.62 3.07 13.59
N SER A 128 9.48 4.37 13.86
CA SER A 128 8.27 5.18 13.61
C SER A 128 7.83 5.13 12.13
N ALA A 129 6.61 5.57 11.79
CA ALA A 129 6.16 5.61 10.39
C ALA A 129 7.16 6.30 9.42
N ASN A 130 8.03 7.18 9.93
CA ASN A 130 9.10 7.83 9.19
C ASN A 130 10.28 6.90 8.84
N SER A 131 10.62 5.91 9.67
CA SER A 131 11.63 4.92 9.33
C SER A 131 11.12 3.89 8.33
N LEU A 132 9.82 3.56 8.35
CA LEU A 132 9.23 2.62 7.39
C LEU A 132 9.32 3.17 5.97
N ARG A 133 9.06 4.47 5.78
CA ARG A 133 9.30 5.14 4.49
C ARG A 133 10.74 5.02 4.00
N SER A 134 11.72 5.00 4.91
CA SER A 134 13.14 4.85 4.54
C SER A 134 13.50 3.43 4.08
N VAL A 135 12.68 2.42 4.41
CA VAL A 135 12.92 1.02 4.02
C VAL A 135 11.95 0.50 2.95
N ALA A 136 10.91 1.26 2.59
CA ALA A 136 9.90 0.86 1.59
C ALA A 136 10.52 0.31 0.30
N GLU A 137 11.58 0.93 -0.17
CA GLU A 137 12.30 0.57 -1.40
C GLU A 137 12.93 -0.83 -1.32
N TRP A 138 13.35 -1.25 -0.13
CA TRP A 138 13.94 -2.56 0.16
C TRP A 138 12.89 -3.63 0.42
N VAL A 139 11.77 -3.21 1.01
CA VAL A 139 10.66 -4.09 1.39
C VAL A 139 9.80 -4.43 0.18
N PHE A 140 9.69 -3.52 -0.79
CA PHE A 140 8.92 -3.74 -2.01
C PHE A 140 9.83 -3.71 -3.25
N PRO A 141 10.78 -4.65 -3.42
CA PRO A 141 11.57 -4.70 -4.63
C PRO A 141 10.67 -5.07 -5.81
N LEU A 142 10.90 -4.45 -6.97
CA LEU A 142 10.26 -4.91 -8.20
C LEU A 142 11.04 -6.13 -8.71
N GLN A 143 10.53 -7.32 -8.46
CA GLN A 143 11.24 -8.54 -8.83
C GLN A 143 11.12 -8.80 -10.33
N ASN A 144 12.24 -9.10 -10.98
CA ASN A 144 12.30 -9.45 -12.39
C ASN A 144 12.81 -10.88 -12.56
N ARG A 145 12.06 -11.84 -12.03
CA ARG A 145 12.40 -13.26 -12.14
C ARG A 145 12.06 -13.80 -13.52
N ILE A 146 12.92 -14.68 -14.04
CA ILE A 146 12.65 -15.39 -15.29
C ILE A 146 11.50 -16.36 -15.04
N LEU A 147 10.43 -16.23 -15.83
CA LEU A 147 9.32 -17.16 -15.81
C LEU A 147 9.49 -18.23 -16.90
N PRO A 148 8.89 -19.42 -16.72
CA PRO A 148 8.78 -20.40 -17.80
C PRO A 148 8.16 -19.76 -19.07
N PRO A 149 8.58 -20.16 -20.29
CA PRO A 149 8.16 -19.52 -21.55
C PRO A 149 6.65 -19.48 -21.77
N GLU A 150 5.89 -20.40 -21.20
CA GLU A 150 4.43 -20.50 -21.30
C GLU A 150 3.70 -19.52 -20.37
N LYS A 151 4.37 -18.95 -19.37
CA LYS A 151 3.79 -18.02 -18.39
C LYS A 151 4.16 -16.58 -18.71
N THR A 152 3.15 -15.77 -19.02
CA THR A 152 3.31 -14.30 -19.14
C THR A 152 3.50 -13.60 -17.80
N TYR A 153 2.88 -14.14 -16.76
CA TYR A 153 2.98 -13.65 -15.40
C TYR A 153 2.81 -14.81 -14.41
N ASP A 154 3.16 -14.57 -13.15
CA ASP A 154 2.96 -15.49 -12.05
C ASP A 154 2.49 -14.72 -10.81
N ARG A 155 1.89 -15.43 -9.86
CA ARG A 155 1.40 -14.86 -8.60
C ARG A 155 1.99 -15.65 -7.43
N GLN A 156 2.47 -14.96 -6.41
CA GLN A 156 2.91 -15.59 -5.16
C GLN A 156 2.12 -15.03 -3.99
N LEU A 157 1.45 -15.93 -3.27
CA LEU A 157 0.78 -15.58 -2.03
C LEU A 157 1.80 -15.10 -0.99
N LEU A 158 1.56 -13.94 -0.40
CA LEU A 158 2.34 -13.48 0.74
C LEU A 158 1.89 -14.25 1.99
N ALA A 159 2.86 -14.86 2.67
CA ALA A 159 2.60 -15.58 3.91
C ALA A 159 2.02 -14.61 4.97
N PRO A 160 1.18 -15.09 5.91
CA PRO A 160 0.70 -14.27 7.03
C PRO A 160 1.83 -13.62 7.85
N SER A 161 2.99 -14.28 7.94
CA SER A 161 4.18 -13.77 8.62
C SER A 161 5.06 -12.85 7.76
N ASP A 162 4.69 -12.61 6.50
CA ASP A 162 5.46 -11.73 5.61
C ASP A 162 5.24 -10.27 6.02
N PRO A 163 6.29 -9.53 6.38
CA PRO A 163 6.17 -8.12 6.81
C PRO A 163 5.51 -7.22 5.75
N ARG A 164 5.69 -7.56 4.46
CA ARG A 164 5.06 -6.85 3.34
C ARG A 164 3.55 -6.97 3.37
N ARG A 165 3.04 -8.14 3.75
CA ARG A 165 1.60 -8.39 3.86
C ARG A 165 1.00 -7.51 4.95
N GLN A 166 1.55 -7.55 6.16
CA GLN A 166 1.07 -6.74 7.27
C GLN A 166 1.04 -5.24 6.91
N TRP A 167 2.12 -4.75 6.30
CA TRP A 167 2.17 -3.34 5.91
C TRP A 167 1.15 -2.99 4.81
N LEU A 168 0.94 -3.87 3.82
CA LEU A 168 -0.10 -3.67 2.82
C LEU A 168 -1.50 -3.69 3.46
N GLU A 169 -1.77 -4.59 4.41
CA GLU A 169 -3.03 -4.63 5.16
C GLU A 169 -3.26 -3.32 5.92
N GLU A 170 -2.27 -2.82 6.66
CA GLU A 170 -2.32 -1.54 7.37
C GLU A 170 -2.51 -0.36 6.40
N TYR A 171 -1.83 -0.38 5.26
CA TYR A 171 -1.94 0.65 4.22
C TYR A 171 -3.34 0.68 3.59
N ILE A 172 -3.90 -0.49 3.28
CA ILE A 172 -5.26 -0.60 2.75
C ILE A 172 -6.27 -0.13 3.79
N GLN A 173 -6.23 -0.67 5.02
CA GLN A 173 -7.18 -0.33 6.08
C GLN A 173 -7.11 1.16 6.45
N GLY A 174 -5.90 1.72 6.55
CA GLY A 174 -5.68 3.15 6.82
C GLY A 174 -6.09 4.10 5.69
N SER A 175 -6.37 3.58 4.49
CA SER A 175 -6.81 4.37 3.33
C SER A 175 -8.30 4.21 3.00
N LEU A 176 -9.07 3.52 3.86
CA LEU A 176 -10.52 3.43 3.76
C LEU A 176 -11.14 4.73 4.30
N MET A 177 -11.75 5.50 3.39
CA MET A 177 -12.42 6.76 3.70
C MET A 177 -13.92 6.68 3.41
N SER A 178 -14.70 7.54 4.08
CA SER A 178 -16.11 7.81 3.78
C SER A 178 -16.28 8.28 2.34
N HIS A 179 -17.45 8.10 1.75
CA HIS A 179 -17.75 8.64 0.42
C HIS A 179 -19.13 9.28 0.39
N ARG A 180 -19.35 10.26 -0.48
CA ARG A 180 -20.70 10.79 -0.72
C ARG A 180 -21.62 9.66 -1.18
N LYS A 181 -22.83 9.63 -0.66
CA LYS A 181 -23.85 8.61 -1.00
C LYS A 181 -24.14 8.58 -2.50
N MET A 182 -24.24 9.76 -3.11
CA MET A 182 -24.39 9.97 -4.55
C MET A 182 -23.50 11.12 -5.00
N TYR A 183 -23.33 11.26 -6.32
CA TYR A 183 -22.64 12.42 -6.90
C TYR A 183 -23.35 13.71 -6.44
N ASP A 184 -22.57 14.70 -6.00
CA ASP A 184 -23.03 15.98 -5.41
C ASP A 184 -23.90 15.89 -4.15
N SER A 185 -24.08 14.70 -3.54
CA SER A 185 -24.80 14.59 -2.27
C SER A 185 -23.99 15.18 -1.12
N GLU A 186 -24.66 15.87 -0.20
CA GLU A 186 -24.08 16.31 1.07
C GLU A 186 -23.99 15.18 2.10
N GLU A 187 -24.73 14.08 1.88
CA GLU A 187 -24.70 12.91 2.75
C GLU A 187 -23.46 12.04 2.48
N TRP A 188 -22.76 11.68 3.54
CA TRP A 188 -21.60 10.79 3.50
C TRP A 188 -21.95 9.42 4.09
N CYS A 189 -21.55 8.36 3.40
CA CYS A 189 -21.57 6.99 3.91
C CYS A 189 -20.38 6.73 4.82
N SER A 190 -20.48 5.71 5.66
CA SER A 190 -19.34 5.20 6.44
C SER A 190 -18.23 4.68 5.51
N PRO A 191 -16.97 4.68 5.94
CA PRO A 191 -15.91 3.99 5.23
C PRO A 191 -16.25 2.49 5.07
N PRO A 192 -15.83 1.83 3.97
CA PRO A 192 -15.97 0.39 3.83
C PRO A 192 -15.35 -0.36 5.01
N GLN A 193 -16.06 -1.36 5.49
CA GLN A 193 -15.56 -2.33 6.44
C GLN A 193 -15.24 -3.59 5.66
N ILE A 194 -13.96 -3.92 5.54
CA ILE A 194 -13.51 -5.02 4.69
C ILE A 194 -12.68 -6.04 5.47
N GLU A 195 -12.78 -7.30 5.05
CA GLU A 195 -11.89 -8.38 5.44
C GLU A 195 -10.94 -8.68 4.27
N ILE A 196 -9.63 -8.53 4.52
CA ILE A 196 -8.60 -8.89 3.54
C ILE A 196 -8.37 -10.40 3.64
N ILE A 197 -8.71 -11.14 2.57
CA ILE A 197 -8.60 -12.59 2.54
C ILE A 197 -7.15 -12.99 2.24
N ARG A 198 -6.55 -12.40 1.21
CA ARG A 198 -5.16 -12.67 0.83
C ARG A 198 -4.56 -11.56 -0.01
N ILE A 199 -3.23 -11.45 0.05
CA ILE A 199 -2.43 -10.57 -0.78
C ILE A 199 -1.43 -11.40 -1.57
N SER A 200 -1.40 -11.24 -2.89
CA SER A 200 -0.44 -11.90 -3.77
C SER A 200 0.47 -10.88 -4.44
N GLU A 201 1.77 -11.15 -4.47
CA GLU A 201 2.72 -10.42 -5.32
C GLU A 201 2.63 -10.93 -6.76
N VAL A 202 2.72 -10.00 -7.71
CA VAL A 202 2.64 -10.27 -9.14
C VAL A 202 4.03 -10.17 -9.76
N PHE A 203 4.40 -11.19 -10.54
CA PHE A 203 5.62 -11.21 -11.31
C PHE A 203 5.27 -11.19 -12.79
N ASN A 204 5.65 -10.14 -13.49
CA ASN A 204 5.54 -10.08 -14.95
C ASN A 204 6.81 -9.43 -15.51
N PRO A 205 7.80 -10.22 -15.96
CA PRO A 205 9.08 -9.68 -16.39
C PRO A 205 8.95 -8.78 -17.63
N ILE A 206 7.97 -9.02 -18.49
CA ILE A 206 7.73 -8.20 -19.68
C ILE A 206 7.24 -6.80 -19.27
N VAL A 207 6.22 -6.74 -18.41
CA VAL A 207 5.66 -5.47 -17.92
C VAL A 207 6.66 -4.73 -17.03
N ASN A 208 7.39 -5.46 -16.17
CA ASN A 208 8.43 -4.86 -15.32
C ASN A 208 9.58 -4.27 -16.16
N ASN A 209 10.04 -4.96 -17.20
CA ASN A 209 11.04 -4.42 -18.13
C ASN A 209 10.56 -3.15 -18.84
N ALA A 210 9.32 -3.12 -19.32
CA ALA A 210 8.73 -1.92 -19.91
C ALA A 210 8.71 -0.76 -18.88
N TYR A 211 8.38 -1.06 -17.62
CA TYR A 211 8.42 -0.09 -16.53
C TYR A 211 9.82 0.48 -16.29
N TYR A 212 10.86 -0.36 -16.20
CA TYR A 212 12.25 0.09 -16.05
C TYR A 212 12.71 1.00 -17.20
N GLN A 213 12.34 0.64 -18.44
CA GLN A 213 12.67 1.45 -19.62
C GLN A 213 11.97 2.81 -19.58
N GLN A 214 10.69 2.83 -19.23
CA GLN A 214 9.93 4.08 -19.12
C GLN A 214 10.47 4.98 -18.02
N LEU A 215 10.84 4.42 -16.87
CA LEU A 215 11.46 5.16 -15.77
C LEU A 215 12.80 5.79 -16.21
N SER A 216 13.63 5.03 -16.93
CA SER A 216 14.90 5.54 -17.48
C SER A 216 14.67 6.72 -18.45
N GLN A 217 13.68 6.62 -19.33
CA GLN A 217 13.33 7.71 -20.26
C GLN A 217 12.86 8.97 -19.52
N MET A 218 12.04 8.82 -18.47
CA MET A 218 11.59 9.96 -17.67
C MET A 218 12.77 10.65 -16.98
N GLN A 219 13.74 9.87 -16.48
CA GLN A 219 14.95 10.41 -15.86
C GLN A 219 15.82 11.19 -16.84
N GLU A 220 15.96 10.71 -18.07
CA GLU A 220 16.69 11.39 -19.14
C GLU A 220 16.03 12.73 -19.53
N VAL A 221 14.70 12.79 -19.57
CA VAL A 221 13.95 14.01 -19.91
C VAL A 221 14.12 15.10 -18.84
N TRP A 222 14.01 14.74 -17.56
CA TRP A 222 13.98 15.74 -16.48
C TRP A 222 15.34 16.06 -15.86
N GLY A 223 16.29 15.12 -15.89
CA GLY A 223 17.65 15.31 -15.39
C GLY A 223 17.80 15.59 -13.88
N THR A 224 16.71 15.77 -13.13
CA THR A 224 16.70 16.10 -11.70
C THR A 224 15.49 15.49 -10.98
N ASP A 225 15.58 15.36 -9.66
CA ASP A 225 14.51 14.88 -8.79
C ASP A 225 13.21 15.67 -9.01
N ARG A 226 12.10 14.93 -9.04
CA ARG A 226 10.76 15.50 -9.05
C ARG A 226 10.29 15.74 -7.61
N GLN A 227 9.59 16.84 -7.41
CA GLN A 227 9.03 17.18 -6.10
C GLN A 227 7.73 16.39 -5.88
N PRO A 228 7.57 15.72 -4.74
CA PRO A 228 6.33 15.04 -4.41
C PRO A 228 5.24 16.06 -4.06
N LEU A 229 4.00 15.76 -4.44
CA LEU A 229 2.84 16.56 -4.06
C LEU A 229 2.32 16.14 -2.67
N PRO A 230 1.62 17.04 -1.93
CA PRO A 230 1.07 16.73 -0.61
C PRO A 230 0.16 15.49 -0.59
N GLU A 231 -0.61 15.25 -1.65
CA GLU A 231 -1.50 14.09 -1.79
C GLU A 231 -0.73 12.76 -1.74
N MET A 232 0.51 12.75 -2.21
CA MET A 232 1.37 11.56 -2.17
C MET A 232 1.84 11.22 -0.76
N SER A 233 1.63 12.08 0.23
CA SER A 233 1.96 11.80 1.63
C SER A 233 1.19 10.61 2.21
N ARG A 234 0.08 10.21 1.56
CA ARG A 234 -0.69 9.00 1.92
C ARG A 234 -0.23 7.75 1.19
N ALA A 235 0.54 7.88 0.12
CA ALA A 235 1.07 6.75 -0.61
C ALA A 235 2.33 6.17 0.06
N ILE A 236 2.68 4.94 -0.31
CA ILE A 236 4.00 4.38 0.02
C ILE A 236 5.00 4.86 -1.04
N PRO A 237 5.94 5.76 -0.72
CA PRO A 237 7.00 6.13 -1.65
C PRO A 237 7.93 4.95 -1.86
N ILE A 238 8.31 4.72 -3.09
CA ILE A 238 9.21 3.64 -3.50
C ILE A 238 10.21 4.20 -4.50
N ARG A 239 11.32 3.49 -4.71
CA ARG A 239 12.33 3.86 -5.70
C ARG A 239 12.89 2.61 -6.31
N THR A 240 12.92 2.60 -7.62
CA THR A 240 13.39 1.43 -8.36
C THR A 240 14.90 1.52 -8.69
N ALA A 241 15.46 2.74 -8.81
CA ALA A 241 16.88 2.98 -9.06
C ALA A 241 17.48 3.98 -8.05
N TRP A 242 18.39 3.53 -7.19
CA TRP A 242 18.92 4.32 -6.05
C TRP A 242 20.01 5.33 -6.41
N ASP A 243 20.63 5.14 -7.55
CA ASP A 243 21.67 6.00 -8.09
C ASP A 243 21.10 7.08 -9.01
N ARG A 244 19.77 7.11 -9.21
CA ARG A 244 19.11 7.97 -10.20
C ARG A 244 18.05 8.87 -9.61
N ASN A 245 17.71 9.92 -10.35
CA ASN A 245 16.72 10.91 -9.93
C ASN A 245 15.37 10.28 -9.54
N ARG A 246 14.75 10.81 -8.48
CA ARG A 246 13.41 10.44 -8.00
C ARG A 246 12.35 10.89 -8.99
N MET A 247 11.55 9.94 -9.49
CA MET A 247 10.48 10.20 -10.46
C MET A 247 9.09 10.05 -9.85
N ASN A 248 8.92 10.49 -8.60
CA ASN A 248 7.64 10.38 -7.87
C ASN A 248 7.04 8.97 -7.95
N GLU A 249 7.88 7.95 -7.76
CA GLU A 249 7.48 6.54 -7.75
C GLU A 249 6.74 6.21 -6.44
N VAL A 250 5.53 5.67 -6.54
CA VAL A 250 4.66 5.38 -5.39
C VAL A 250 3.84 4.11 -5.61
N LEU A 251 3.41 3.46 -4.52
CA LEU A 251 2.37 2.44 -4.56
C LEU A 251 0.99 3.08 -4.43
N LEU A 252 0.13 2.90 -5.43
CA LEU A 252 -1.23 3.45 -5.47
C LEU A 252 -2.26 2.36 -5.72
N PHE A 253 -3.51 2.62 -5.34
CA PHE A 253 -4.63 1.72 -5.55
C PHE A 253 -5.23 1.88 -6.95
N HIS A 254 -5.61 0.76 -7.56
CA HIS A 254 -6.35 0.70 -8.80
C HIS A 254 -7.47 -0.34 -8.68
N GLY A 255 -8.71 0.12 -8.85
CA GLY A 255 -9.89 -0.74 -8.88
C GLY A 255 -10.18 -1.17 -10.31
N CYS A 256 -10.44 -2.46 -10.50
CA CYS A 256 -10.85 -2.99 -11.78
C CYS A 256 -11.86 -4.12 -11.62
N LYS A 257 -12.60 -4.38 -12.69
CA LYS A 257 -13.47 -5.54 -12.85
C LYS A 257 -12.68 -6.84 -13.03
N TRP A 258 -13.33 -7.97 -12.79
CA TRP A 258 -12.68 -9.29 -12.92
C TRP A 258 -12.29 -9.59 -14.37
N ASP A 259 -13.11 -9.17 -15.33
CA ASP A 259 -12.82 -9.31 -16.77
C ASP A 259 -11.49 -8.65 -17.17
N SER A 260 -11.20 -7.50 -16.57
CA SER A 260 -10.08 -6.63 -16.86
C SER A 260 -8.82 -7.06 -16.12
N LEU A 261 -8.97 -7.66 -14.93
CA LEU A 261 -7.86 -8.10 -14.08
C LEU A 261 -6.88 -8.98 -14.85
N PHE A 262 -7.35 -10.05 -15.50
CA PHE A 262 -6.46 -10.98 -16.19
C PHE A 262 -5.75 -10.33 -17.38
N GLY A 263 -6.42 -9.41 -18.08
CA GLY A 263 -5.83 -8.58 -19.12
C GLY A 263 -4.71 -7.70 -18.57
N ILE A 264 -4.95 -7.03 -17.44
CA ILE A 264 -3.98 -6.19 -16.74
C ILE A 264 -2.77 -7.01 -16.28
N LEU A 265 -2.99 -8.20 -15.70
CA LEU A 265 -1.88 -9.05 -15.22
C LEU A 265 -1.02 -9.59 -16.37
N ARG A 266 -1.63 -9.91 -17.51
CA ARG A 266 -0.90 -10.42 -18.68
C ARG A 266 -0.20 -9.33 -19.48
N LEU A 267 -0.89 -8.23 -19.74
CA LEU A 267 -0.45 -7.21 -20.69
C LEU A 267 0.06 -5.94 -20.01
N GLY A 268 -0.25 -5.71 -18.74
CA GLY A 268 0.02 -4.46 -18.01
C GLY A 268 -1.20 -3.52 -17.98
N LEU A 269 -1.05 -2.38 -17.30
CA LEU A 269 -2.10 -1.37 -17.11
C LEU A 269 -2.31 -0.50 -18.36
N GLY A 270 -3.00 -1.05 -19.36
CA GLY A 270 -3.19 -0.43 -20.67
C GLY A 270 -4.36 0.57 -20.74
N THR A 271 -4.16 1.66 -21.50
CA THR A 271 -5.17 2.72 -21.74
C THR A 271 -5.87 2.59 -23.10
N GLN A 272 -5.50 1.59 -23.91
CA GLN A 272 -5.87 1.56 -25.32
C GLN A 272 -6.60 0.29 -25.74
N LYS A 273 -7.78 0.50 -26.35
CA LYS A 273 -8.31 -0.35 -27.43
C LYS A 273 -7.20 -0.51 -28.47
N ARG A 274 -6.48 -1.65 -28.48
CA ARG A 274 -6.08 -2.19 -29.78
C ARG A 274 -7.39 -2.38 -30.52
N ARG A 275 -7.69 -1.47 -31.47
CA ARG A 275 -8.75 -1.71 -32.46
C ARG A 275 -8.48 -3.10 -32.99
N ALA A 276 -9.36 -4.04 -32.65
CA ALA A 276 -9.46 -5.30 -33.33
C ALA A 276 -9.83 -4.96 -34.78
N ALA A 277 -8.80 -4.67 -35.58
CA ALA A 277 -8.84 -4.78 -37.03
C ALA A 277 -8.85 -6.26 -37.45
N GLU A 278 -8.95 -7.19 -36.50
CA GLU A 278 -9.22 -8.60 -36.78
C GLU A 278 -10.73 -8.83 -36.96
N PRO A 279 -11.12 -9.49 -38.07
CA PRO A 279 -12.50 -9.75 -38.43
C PRO A 279 -13.22 -10.50 -37.31
N ALA A 280 -14.46 -10.09 -37.07
CA ALA A 280 -15.27 -10.42 -35.90
C ALA A 280 -15.77 -11.88 -35.81
N ALA A 281 -15.17 -12.83 -36.53
CA ALA A 281 -15.77 -14.14 -36.75
C ALA A 281 -15.55 -15.16 -35.61
N ASP A 282 -14.62 -14.91 -34.67
CA ASP A 282 -14.28 -15.91 -33.63
C ASP A 282 -14.10 -15.27 -32.22
N ARG A 283 -14.88 -14.23 -31.91
CA ARG A 283 -14.73 -13.45 -30.68
C ARG A 283 -15.45 -14.10 -29.49
N GLN A 284 -14.73 -14.96 -28.78
CA GLN A 284 -15.11 -15.39 -27.43
C GLN A 284 -14.26 -14.78 -26.31
N THR A 285 -13.42 -13.78 -26.61
CA THR A 285 -12.67 -13.03 -25.59
C THR A 285 -12.91 -11.52 -25.72
N PRO A 286 -13.66 -10.90 -24.80
CA PRO A 286 -13.82 -9.45 -24.73
C PRO A 286 -12.46 -8.80 -24.42
N LEU A 287 -11.94 -7.99 -25.34
CA LEU A 287 -10.75 -7.19 -25.12
C LEU A 287 -11.12 -5.93 -24.31
N ALA A 288 -11.41 -6.10 -23.01
CA ALA A 288 -11.70 -5.02 -22.09
C ALA A 288 -10.39 -4.43 -21.52
N LEU A 289 -9.86 -3.40 -22.19
CA LEU A 289 -8.75 -2.58 -21.69
C LEU A 289 -9.15 -1.11 -21.83
N LEU A 290 -10.01 -0.65 -20.92
CA LEU A 290 -10.51 0.72 -20.91
C LEU A 290 -10.55 1.29 -19.48
N GLY A 291 -9.44 1.87 -19.05
CA GLY A 291 -9.51 2.95 -18.07
C GLY A 291 -10.26 4.14 -18.68
N GLY A 292 -11.35 4.59 -18.04
CA GLY A 292 -12.03 5.84 -18.38
C GLY A 292 -13.04 5.83 -19.54
N ILE A 293 -13.62 4.67 -19.93
CA ILE A 293 -14.84 4.65 -20.77
C ILE A 293 -16.12 4.47 -19.95
N ASN A 294 -15.99 4.01 -18.72
CA ASN A 294 -17.09 4.03 -17.76
C ASN A 294 -17.29 5.46 -17.23
N THR A 295 -18.50 5.75 -16.74
CA THR A 295 -18.84 6.94 -15.96
C THR A 295 -17.71 7.26 -14.95
N GLY A 296 -17.13 8.47 -15.02
CA GLY A 296 -16.09 8.91 -14.07
C GLY A 296 -14.71 9.24 -14.67
N ALA A 297 -14.55 9.34 -15.98
CA ALA A 297 -13.29 9.74 -16.62
C ALA A 297 -13.08 11.27 -16.64
N ALA A 298 -12.97 11.89 -15.46
CA ALA A 298 -12.89 13.35 -15.34
C ALA A 298 -11.67 13.97 -16.05
N PHE A 299 -10.60 13.20 -16.28
CA PHE A 299 -9.34 13.68 -16.85
C PHE A 299 -8.93 12.90 -18.11
N GLY A 300 -9.93 12.45 -18.88
CA GLY A 300 -9.75 11.86 -20.19
C GLY A 300 -9.34 10.38 -20.18
N ILE A 301 -8.79 9.91 -21.30
CA ILE A 301 -8.48 8.49 -21.52
C ILE A 301 -7.10 8.18 -20.95
N GLY A 302 -7.07 7.63 -19.75
CA GLY A 302 -5.86 7.28 -19.02
C GLY A 302 -6.11 6.16 -18.02
N CYS A 303 -5.06 5.76 -17.30
CA CYS A 303 -5.15 4.81 -16.20
C CYS A 303 -5.17 5.58 -14.88
N TYR A 304 -6.23 5.36 -14.09
CA TYR A 304 -6.54 6.13 -12.89
C TYR A 304 -6.06 5.38 -11.65
N PHE A 305 -5.47 6.13 -10.72
CA PHE A 305 -4.95 5.65 -9.45
C PHE A 305 -5.31 6.62 -8.34
N THR A 306 -5.24 6.16 -7.10
CA THR A 306 -5.56 6.98 -5.93
C THR A 306 -4.81 6.47 -4.71
N THR A 307 -4.61 7.34 -3.72
CA THR A 307 -4.15 6.96 -2.38
C THR A 307 -5.25 6.43 -1.48
N VAL A 308 -6.52 6.47 -1.93
CA VAL A 308 -7.70 6.09 -1.14
C VAL A 308 -8.26 4.75 -1.61
N ALA A 309 -8.00 3.65 -0.89
CA ALA A 309 -8.45 2.31 -1.29
C ALA A 309 -9.97 2.23 -1.49
N SER A 310 -10.77 2.89 -0.64
CA SER A 310 -12.23 2.90 -0.78
C SER A 310 -12.74 3.62 -2.03
N LYS A 311 -11.92 4.49 -2.64
CA LYS A 311 -12.25 5.09 -3.94
C LYS A 311 -12.02 4.11 -5.08
N ALA A 312 -10.93 3.35 -5.01
CA ALA A 312 -10.66 2.28 -5.97
C ALA A 312 -11.68 1.13 -5.84
N ASP A 313 -12.12 0.78 -4.63
CA ASP A 313 -13.21 -0.19 -4.36
C ASP A 313 -14.46 0.07 -5.20
N ALA A 314 -14.84 1.34 -5.39
CA ALA A 314 -16.01 1.73 -6.16
C ALA A 314 -15.96 1.33 -7.66
N TYR A 315 -14.79 0.89 -8.15
CA TYR A 315 -14.56 0.39 -9.51
C TYR A 315 -14.32 -1.12 -9.57
N THR A 316 -14.52 -1.83 -8.45
CA THR A 316 -14.47 -3.29 -8.36
C THR A 316 -15.88 -3.88 -8.46
N GLU A 317 -15.96 -5.19 -8.72
CA GLU A 317 -17.22 -5.94 -8.73
C GLU A 317 -17.01 -7.25 -7.95
N ARG A 318 -18.11 -7.82 -7.44
CA ARG A 318 -18.07 -9.15 -6.82
C ARG A 318 -17.83 -10.22 -7.88
N TRP A 319 -17.21 -11.32 -7.48
CA TRP A 319 -17.02 -12.47 -8.38
C TRP A 319 -18.33 -12.93 -9.01
N GLU A 320 -19.42 -12.95 -8.24
CA GLU A 320 -20.73 -13.37 -8.74
C GLU A 320 -21.39 -12.41 -9.73
N GLU A 321 -20.92 -11.17 -9.82
CA GLU A 321 -21.43 -10.14 -10.74
C GLU A 321 -20.73 -10.22 -12.11
N TRP A 322 -19.60 -10.93 -12.19
CA TRP A 322 -18.87 -11.08 -13.44
C TRP A 322 -19.61 -11.99 -14.43
N GLU A 323 -20.21 -11.38 -15.45
CA GLU A 323 -20.83 -12.08 -16.57
C GLU A 323 -19.80 -12.85 -17.40
N GLY A 324 -20.07 -14.13 -17.65
CA GLY A 324 -19.15 -15.02 -18.37
C GLY A 324 -17.95 -15.50 -17.54
N ARG A 325 -18.01 -15.37 -16.20
CA ARG A 325 -16.97 -15.91 -15.31
C ARG A 325 -16.71 -17.41 -15.56
N PRO A 326 -15.45 -17.87 -15.44
CA PRO A 326 -15.15 -19.29 -15.45
C PRO A 326 -15.91 -20.05 -14.36
N ASN A 327 -16.27 -21.30 -14.65
CA ASN A 327 -16.85 -22.20 -13.65
C ASN A 327 -15.74 -22.71 -12.71
N CYS A 328 -15.35 -21.87 -11.75
CA CYS A 328 -14.41 -22.23 -10.69
C CYS A 328 -14.93 -21.81 -9.31
N GLU A 329 -14.43 -22.51 -8.28
CA GLU A 329 -14.80 -22.31 -6.89
C GLU A 329 -14.09 -21.06 -6.33
N ILE A 330 -14.64 -19.89 -6.62
CA ILE A 330 -14.26 -18.62 -5.99
C ILE A 330 -15.47 -18.11 -5.21
N PRO A 331 -15.29 -17.63 -3.95
CA PRO A 331 -16.38 -17.08 -3.16
C PRO A 331 -17.14 -15.99 -3.92
N ALA A 332 -18.47 -16.05 -3.88
CA ALA A 332 -19.37 -15.20 -4.66
C ALA A 332 -19.15 -13.70 -4.38
N ASP A 333 -18.88 -13.36 -3.12
CA ASP A 333 -18.68 -12.02 -2.59
C ASP A 333 -17.25 -11.49 -2.74
N LEU A 334 -16.33 -12.28 -3.29
CA LEU A 334 -14.93 -11.90 -3.41
C LEU A 334 -14.76 -10.74 -4.39
N ARG A 335 -14.01 -9.72 -3.96
CA ARG A 335 -13.56 -8.59 -4.76
C ARG A 335 -12.04 -8.61 -4.90
N CYS A 336 -11.54 -7.92 -5.91
CA CYS A 336 -10.11 -7.77 -6.17
C CYS A 336 -9.74 -6.29 -6.31
N LEU A 337 -8.65 -5.89 -5.66
CA LEU A 337 -8.04 -4.56 -5.75
C LEU A 337 -6.56 -4.72 -6.14
N LEU A 338 -6.05 -3.83 -7.00
CA LEU A 338 -4.64 -3.79 -7.35
C LEU A 338 -3.91 -2.72 -6.54
N VAL A 339 -2.72 -3.07 -6.04
CA VAL A 339 -1.73 -2.10 -5.58
C VAL A 339 -0.62 -2.06 -6.63
N ALA A 340 -0.57 -0.95 -7.37
CA ALA A 340 0.34 -0.77 -8.49
C ALA A 340 1.50 0.13 -8.10
N ARG A 341 2.69 -0.19 -8.60
CA ARG A 341 3.81 0.73 -8.63
C ARG A 341 3.63 1.69 -9.79
N VAL A 342 3.64 2.99 -9.52
CA VAL A 342 3.35 4.04 -10.50
C VAL A 342 4.46 5.10 -10.48
N ALA A 343 5.05 5.40 -11.63
CA ALA A 343 5.99 6.49 -11.82
C ALA A 343 5.23 7.74 -12.30
N LEU A 344 4.99 8.68 -11.38
CA LEU A 344 4.19 9.88 -11.68
C LEU A 344 4.99 11.00 -12.36
N GLY A 345 6.32 11.02 -12.21
CA GLY A 345 7.19 12.01 -12.84
C GLY A 345 6.80 13.45 -12.50
N GLU A 346 6.80 14.32 -13.51
CA GLU A 346 6.23 15.66 -13.43
C GLU A 346 4.69 15.59 -13.49
N ILE A 347 4.02 16.19 -12.51
CA ILE A 347 2.57 16.08 -12.33
C ILE A 347 1.90 17.40 -12.70
N SER A 348 0.94 17.36 -13.62
CA SER A 348 0.08 18.50 -13.95
C SER A 348 -1.15 18.50 -13.04
N GLU A 349 -1.34 19.55 -12.25
CA GLU A 349 -2.50 19.69 -11.37
C GLU A 349 -3.70 20.25 -12.13
N LEU A 350 -4.83 19.54 -12.13
CA LEU A 350 -6.08 19.96 -12.77
C LEU A 350 -7.16 20.20 -11.72
N ARG A 351 -7.64 21.44 -11.66
CA ARG A 351 -8.72 21.86 -10.74
C ARG A 351 -10.10 21.61 -11.32
N ASP A 352 -10.19 21.60 -12.64
CA ASP A 352 -11.41 21.34 -13.40
C ASP A 352 -11.27 20.03 -14.17
N ALA A 353 -12.39 19.35 -14.36
CA ALA A 353 -12.42 18.14 -15.18
C ALA A 353 -12.15 18.48 -16.66
N ASP A 354 -11.30 17.69 -17.30
CA ASP A 354 -11.05 17.73 -18.74
C ASP A 354 -11.06 16.32 -19.32
N ALA A 355 -12.25 15.86 -19.71
CA ALA A 355 -12.45 14.55 -20.33
C ALA A 355 -11.86 14.47 -21.77
N SER A 356 -11.41 15.58 -22.33
CA SER A 356 -10.82 15.61 -23.69
C SER A 356 -9.38 15.12 -23.71
N LEU A 357 -8.71 15.03 -22.55
CA LEU A 357 -7.32 14.65 -22.46
C LEU A 357 -7.05 13.25 -23.03
N ARG A 358 -5.95 13.15 -23.77
CA ARG A 358 -5.38 11.89 -24.30
C ARG A 358 -3.91 11.71 -23.91
N ARG A 359 -3.37 12.72 -23.21
CA ARG A 359 -1.97 12.88 -22.80
C ARG A 359 -1.94 13.98 -21.73
N PRO A 360 -0.95 14.00 -20.82
CA PRO A 360 -0.83 15.08 -19.85
C PRO A 360 -0.65 16.43 -20.55
N PRO A 361 -1.08 17.55 -19.91
CA PRO A 361 -0.74 18.89 -20.34
C PRO A 361 0.77 19.15 -20.42
N CYS A 362 1.16 20.26 -21.06
CA CYS A 362 2.55 20.74 -21.00
C CYS A 362 2.76 21.56 -19.73
N SER A 363 3.95 21.42 -19.14
CA SER A 363 4.45 22.29 -18.08
C SER A 363 4.72 23.70 -18.60
N THR A 364 5.09 24.61 -17.70
CA THR A 364 5.51 25.98 -18.04
C THR A 364 6.76 26.03 -18.91
N ALA A 365 7.58 24.98 -18.91
CA ALA A 365 8.78 24.85 -19.74
C ALA A 365 8.50 24.23 -21.13
N GLU A 366 7.23 24.16 -21.55
CA GLU A 366 6.76 23.51 -22.80
C GLU A 366 7.03 21.99 -22.89
N VAL A 367 7.71 21.41 -21.90
CA VAL A 367 7.89 19.97 -21.75
C VAL A 367 6.60 19.35 -21.23
N ARG A 368 6.14 18.26 -21.85
CA ARG A 368 4.93 17.55 -21.43
C ARG A 368 5.14 16.94 -20.04
N CYS A 369 4.17 17.13 -19.15
CA CYS A 369 4.14 16.42 -17.87
C CYS A 369 4.01 14.90 -18.11
N ASP A 370 4.30 14.10 -17.09
CA ASP A 370 4.20 12.64 -17.17
C ASP A 370 2.85 12.12 -16.70
N SER A 371 2.20 12.86 -15.80
CA SER A 371 0.90 12.49 -15.23
C SER A 371 0.04 13.71 -14.91
N VAL A 372 -1.21 13.44 -14.55
CA VAL A 372 -2.18 14.43 -14.08
C VAL A 372 -2.60 14.09 -12.66
N LEU A 373 -2.78 15.11 -11.82
CA LEU A 373 -3.51 15.02 -10.56
C LEU A 373 -4.84 15.78 -10.68
N GLY A 374 -5.95 15.07 -10.51
CA GLY A 374 -7.23 15.67 -10.17
C GLY A 374 -7.17 16.24 -8.76
N VAL A 375 -7.16 17.58 -8.64
CA VAL A 375 -7.00 18.26 -7.35
C VAL A 375 -8.23 18.01 -6.48
N PRO A 376 -8.06 17.59 -5.21
CA PRO A 376 -9.18 17.42 -4.30
C PRO A 376 -9.94 18.74 -4.02
N ARG A 377 -11.25 18.67 -3.78
CA ARG A 377 -12.10 19.81 -3.41
C ARG A 377 -11.59 20.53 -2.16
N ALA A 378 -11.00 19.80 -1.20
CA ALA A 378 -10.36 20.37 -0.02
C ALA A 378 -9.19 21.34 -0.35
N ARG A 379 -8.61 21.23 -1.55
CA ARG A 379 -7.58 22.13 -2.09
C ARG A 379 -8.09 22.97 -3.27
N GLY A 380 -9.41 23.07 -3.44
CA GLY A 380 -10.05 23.87 -4.49
C GLY A 380 -9.97 23.25 -5.88
N GLY A 381 -10.06 21.93 -5.99
CA GLY A 381 -10.32 21.24 -7.27
C GLY A 381 -11.72 20.61 -7.33
N CYS A 382 -11.91 19.62 -8.21
CA CYS A 382 -13.23 19.10 -8.59
C CYS A 382 -13.57 17.69 -8.08
N VAL A 383 -12.63 16.97 -7.49
CA VAL A 383 -12.83 15.58 -7.01
C VAL A 383 -12.81 15.51 -5.48
N ASP A 384 -13.55 14.59 -4.86
CA ASP A 384 -13.56 14.49 -3.39
C ASP A 384 -12.21 14.01 -2.81
N TYR A 385 -11.49 13.19 -3.58
CA TYR A 385 -10.19 12.60 -3.23
C TYR A 385 -9.25 12.66 -4.43
N ASP A 386 -7.95 12.54 -4.19
CA ASP A 386 -6.92 12.55 -5.23
C ASP A 386 -7.18 11.48 -6.30
N GLU A 387 -6.94 11.88 -7.55
CA GLU A 387 -6.94 10.99 -8.71
C GLU A 387 -5.69 11.25 -9.54
N PHE A 388 -4.78 10.29 -9.55
CA PHE A 388 -3.61 10.32 -10.41
C PHE A 388 -3.92 9.63 -11.73
N VAL A 389 -3.57 10.25 -12.85
CA VAL A 389 -3.80 9.70 -14.18
C VAL A 389 -2.50 9.65 -14.96
N ILE A 390 -2.12 8.45 -15.38
CA ILE A 390 -1.02 8.22 -16.34
C ILE A 390 -1.61 7.90 -17.71
N TYR A 391 -0.90 8.26 -18.76
CA TYR A 391 -1.34 8.05 -20.14
C TYR A 391 -0.47 7.05 -20.89
N LYS A 392 0.73 6.72 -20.38
CA LYS A 392 1.56 5.63 -20.89
C LYS A 392 1.44 4.43 -19.98
N GLN A 393 1.08 3.29 -20.55
CA GLN A 393 0.96 2.01 -19.85
C GLN A 393 2.23 1.62 -19.09
N ALA A 394 3.40 1.89 -19.68
CA ALA A 394 4.69 1.55 -19.07
C ALA A 394 5.04 2.40 -17.84
N GLN A 395 4.24 3.43 -17.48
CA GLN A 395 4.45 4.18 -16.23
C GLN A 395 3.90 3.46 -15.00
N ALA A 396 3.26 2.30 -15.14
CA ALA A 396 2.82 1.52 -14.00
C ALA A 396 2.96 0.01 -14.22
N THR A 397 3.12 -0.71 -13.11
CA THR A 397 3.09 -2.17 -13.07
C THR A 397 2.24 -2.64 -11.87
N PRO A 398 1.30 -3.59 -12.06
CA PRO A 398 0.57 -4.17 -10.94
C PRO A 398 1.55 -4.98 -10.10
N GLN A 399 1.82 -4.56 -8.86
CA GLN A 399 2.79 -5.24 -8.00
C GLN A 399 2.10 -6.20 -7.03
N PHE A 400 0.91 -5.85 -6.53
CA PHE A 400 0.12 -6.73 -5.67
C PHE A 400 -1.34 -6.81 -6.10
N ILE A 401 -1.93 -7.97 -5.83
CA ILE A 401 -3.37 -8.24 -5.90
C ILE A 401 -3.85 -8.47 -4.49
N VAL A 402 -4.93 -7.78 -4.12
CA VAL A 402 -5.60 -7.90 -2.84
C VAL A 402 -6.97 -8.52 -3.10
N ASP A 403 -7.17 -9.72 -2.61
CA ASP A 403 -8.48 -10.37 -2.60
C ASP A 403 -9.12 -10.08 -1.23
N TYR A 404 -10.32 -9.51 -1.25
CA TYR A 404 -11.03 -9.04 -0.05
C TYR A 404 -12.54 -9.18 -0.22
N LYS A 405 -13.28 -9.03 0.87
CA LYS A 405 -14.74 -8.90 0.87
C LYS A 405 -15.17 -7.78 1.82
N HIS A 406 -16.37 -7.27 1.63
CA HIS A 406 -16.98 -6.37 2.61
C HIS A 406 -17.58 -7.21 3.74
N LEU A 407 -17.59 -6.68 4.96
CA LEU A 407 -18.29 -7.32 6.08
C LEU A 407 -19.81 -7.23 5.88
N ASP A 408 -20.55 -8.18 6.43
CA ASP A 408 -22.02 -8.23 6.32
C ASP A 408 -22.73 -6.99 6.90
N CYS A 409 -22.09 -6.31 7.86
CA CYS A 409 -22.57 -5.08 8.48
C CYS A 409 -22.07 -3.79 7.80
N CYS A 410 -21.37 -3.89 6.66
CA CYS A 410 -20.83 -2.75 5.95
C CYS A 410 -21.95 -1.84 5.41
N THR A 411 -21.87 -0.55 5.73
CA THR A 411 -22.85 0.48 5.30
C THR A 411 -22.22 1.53 4.39
N CYS A 412 -21.16 1.13 3.68
CA CYS A 412 -20.44 2.03 2.78
C CYS A 412 -21.26 2.34 1.52
N ARG A 413 -20.74 3.26 0.70
CA ARG A 413 -21.38 3.68 -0.54
C ARG A 413 -21.69 2.49 -1.48
N SER A 414 -20.77 1.53 -1.61
CA SER A 414 -20.93 0.36 -2.49
C SER A 414 -22.09 -0.53 -2.00
N CYS A 415 -22.05 -0.96 -0.73
CA CYS A 415 -23.10 -1.80 -0.12
C CYS A 415 -24.48 -1.13 -0.11
N MET A 416 -24.54 0.17 0.17
CA MET A 416 -25.81 0.91 0.19
C MET A 416 -26.45 1.02 -1.19
N ARG A 417 -25.66 1.08 -2.27
CA ARG A 417 -26.20 1.09 -3.64
C ARG A 417 -26.75 -0.28 -4.04
N GLU A 418 -26.09 -1.35 -3.61
CA GLU A 418 -26.52 -2.72 -3.87
C GLU A 418 -27.83 -3.06 -3.16
N ALA A 419 -28.05 -2.58 -1.94
CA ALA A 419 -29.29 -2.81 -1.20
C ALA A 419 -30.54 -2.15 -1.83
N ILE A 420 -30.36 -1.18 -2.74
CA ILE A 420 -31.44 -0.43 -3.40
C ILE A 420 -31.76 -1.00 -4.80
N ALA A 421 -30.80 -1.70 -5.42
CA ALA A 421 -30.92 -2.29 -6.75
C ALA A 421 -31.63 -3.64 -6.69
#